data_AF-A0A958FA84-F1
#
_entry.id   AF-A0A958FA84-F1
#
_cell.length_a   1.000
_cell.length_b   1.000
_cell.length_c   1.000
_cell.angle_alpha   90.00
_cell.angle_beta   90.00
_cell.angle_gamma   90.00
#
_symmetry.space_group_name_H-M   'P 1'
#
loop_
_entity.id
_entity.type
_entity.pdbx_description
1 polymer ?
#
loop_
_entity_poly.entity_id
_entity_poly.type
_entity_poly.pdbx_seq_one_letter_code
_entity_poly.pdbx_strand_id
1 'polypeptide(L)' 'MLKRLIPFLWLAVLLWPVFSQEQAEQRLFDAGVAAYKSGNYESAQQSFLELLQKYPNGALITGIRLMLAKSYYKLSNY' A
#
# COMPACT_ATOMS: atom_id res chain seq x y z
N MET A 1 -19.97 42.61 -11.36
CA MET A 1 -20.34 41.31 -11.95
C MET A 1 -19.21 40.28 -11.82
N LEU A 2 -18.59 40.15 -10.63
CA LEU A 2 -17.31 39.42 -10.46
C LEU A 2 -17.37 38.41 -9.30
N LYS A 3 -18.38 37.52 -9.31
CA LYS A 3 -18.51 36.44 -8.30
C LYS A 3 -18.83 35.06 -8.88
N ARG A 4 -18.84 34.91 -10.21
CA ARG A 4 -19.27 33.68 -10.91
C ARG A 4 -18.14 32.74 -11.34
N LEU A 5 -16.88 33.07 -11.07
CA LEU A 5 -15.71 32.38 -11.63
C LEU A 5 -14.81 31.69 -10.59
N ILE A 6 -15.33 31.45 -9.39
CA ILE A 6 -14.60 30.75 -8.32
C ILE A 6 -14.83 29.21 -8.28
N PRO A 7 -15.82 28.57 -8.96
CA PRO A 7 -16.08 27.15 -8.67
C PRO A 7 -15.12 26.18 -9.38
N PHE A 8 -14.35 26.62 -10.38
CA PHE A 8 -13.46 25.72 -11.14
C PHE A 8 -12.10 25.48 -10.47
N LEU A 9 -11.70 26.31 -9.51
CA LEU A 9 -10.39 26.22 -8.85
C LEU A 9 -10.36 25.25 -7.64
N TRP A 10 -11.52 24.74 -7.23
CA TRP A 10 -11.63 23.75 -6.15
C TRP A 10 -11.63 22.30 -6.63
N LEU A 11 -11.77 22.03 -7.93
CA LEU A 11 -11.83 20.66 -8.46
C LEU A 11 -10.46 20.04 -8.75
N ALA A 12 -9.43 20.86 -9.02
CA ALA A 12 -8.10 20.38 -9.38
C ALA A 12 -7.27 19.89 -8.17
N VAL A 13 -7.57 20.40 -6.96
CA VAL A 13 -6.85 20.04 -5.72
C VAL A 13 -7.19 18.63 -5.23
N LEU A 14 -8.29 18.03 -5.71
CA LEU A 14 -8.79 16.74 -5.23
C LEU A 14 -8.05 15.52 -5.83
N LEU A 15 -7.25 15.70 -6.90
CA LEU A 15 -6.64 14.60 -7.66
C LEU A 15 -5.12 14.48 -7.53
N TRP A 16 -4.44 15.38 -6.80
CA TRP A 16 -2.99 15.30 -6.63
C TRP A 16 -2.45 14.27 -5.61
N PRO A 17 -3.13 13.92 -4.50
CA PRO A 17 -2.49 13.08 -3.48
C PRO A 17 -2.47 11.58 -3.81
N VAL A 18 -3.33 11.11 -4.72
CA VAL A 18 -3.50 9.68 -5.06
C VAL A 18 -2.20 9.06 -5.60
N PHE A 19 -1.46 9.79 -6.44
CA PHE A 19 -0.26 9.25 -7.08
C PHE A 19 0.91 9.01 -6.11
N SER A 20 1.03 9.82 -5.04
CA SER A 20 2.13 9.65 -4.07
C SER A 20 1.90 8.45 -3.14
N GLN A 21 0.63 8.12 -2.87
CA GLN A 21 0.29 7.02 -1.98
C GLN A 21 0.56 5.66 -2.62
N GLU A 22 0.26 5.48 -3.92
CA GLU A 22 0.58 4.24 -4.64
C GLU A 22 2.09 3.96 -4.70
N GLN A 23 2.91 5.00 -4.88
CA GLN A 23 4.37 4.84 -4.91
C GLN A 23 4.93 4.43 -3.54
N ALA A 24 4.38 4.99 -2.47
CA ALA A 24 4.75 4.62 -1.11
C ALA A 24 4.28 3.19 -0.77
N GLU A 25 3.06 2.81 -1.19
CA GLU A 25 2.52 1.44 -1.08
C GLU A 25 3.44 0.44 -1.80
N GLN A 26 3.82 0.74 -3.05
CA GLN A 26 4.72 -0.11 -3.84
C GLN A 26 6.08 -0.30 -3.17
N ARG A 27 6.73 0.76 -2.69
CA ARG A 27 8.05 0.65 -2.04
C ARG A 27 7.99 -0.20 -0.78
N LEU A 28 6.94 -0.03 0.03
CA LEU A 28 6.73 -0.84 1.23
C LEU A 28 6.45 -2.31 0.86
N PHE A 29 5.67 -2.54 -0.20
CA PHE A 29 5.40 -3.89 -0.70
C PHE A 29 6.68 -4.59 -1.16
N ASP A 30 7.52 -3.90 -1.93
CA ASP A 30 8.80 -4.43 -2.42
C ASP A 30 9.75 -4.76 -1.27
N ALA A 31 9.79 -3.93 -0.22
CA ALA A 31 10.57 -4.20 0.99
C ALA A 31 10.08 -5.47 1.72
N GLY A 32 8.77 -5.63 1.88
CA GLY A 32 8.19 -6.86 2.46
C GLY A 32 8.49 -8.10 1.63
N VAL A 33 8.44 -8.00 0.30
CA VAL A 33 8.80 -9.08 -0.62
C VAL A 33 10.30 -9.41 -0.52
N ALA A 34 11.17 -8.41 -0.37
CA ALA A 34 12.59 -8.64 -0.16
C ALA A 34 12.86 -9.39 1.15
N ALA A 35 12.20 -9.01 2.24
CA ALA A 35 12.25 -9.74 3.53
C ALA A 35 11.75 -11.19 3.40
N TYR A 36 10.67 -11.40 2.63
CA TYR A 36 10.19 -12.75 2.35
C TYR A 36 11.23 -13.58 1.59
N LYS A 37 11.86 -13.00 0.56
CA LYS A 37 12.88 -13.67 -0.25
C LYS A 37 14.16 -13.98 0.52
N SER A 38 14.51 -13.18 1.53
CA SER A 38 15.65 -13.45 2.42
C SER A 38 15.33 -14.50 3.50
N GLY A 39 14.11 -15.05 3.52
CA GLY A 39 13.67 -16.03 4.51
C GLY A 39 13.27 -15.41 5.85
N ASN A 40 13.30 -14.08 5.98
CA ASN A 40 12.82 -13.38 7.17
C ASN A 40 11.29 -13.22 7.11
N TYR A 41 10.58 -14.33 7.29
CA TYR A 41 9.13 -14.38 7.15
C TYR A 41 8.39 -13.59 8.24
N GLU A 42 8.96 -13.43 9.44
CA GLU A 42 8.39 -12.61 10.52
C GLU A 42 8.40 -11.13 10.14
N SER A 43 9.53 -10.62 9.65
CA SER A 43 9.65 -9.24 9.18
C SER A 43 8.77 -8.99 7.95
N ALA A 44 8.70 -9.96 7.04
CA ALA A 44 7.81 -9.89 5.88
C ALA A 44 6.34 -9.79 6.32
N GLN A 45 5.91 -10.66 7.24
CA GLN A 45 4.56 -10.64 7.80
C GLN A 45 4.22 -9.28 8.44
N GLN A 46 5.11 -8.75 9.29
CA GLN A 46 4.91 -7.43 9.92
C GLN A 46 4.77 -6.32 8.87
N SER A 47 5.62 -6.33 7.84
CA SER A 47 5.58 -5.34 6.75
C SER A 47 4.25 -5.40 5.99
N PHE A 48 3.75 -6.60 5.70
CA PHE A 48 2.46 -6.77 5.02
C PHE A 48 1.27 -6.40 5.91
N LEU A 49 1.33 -6.64 7.22
CA LEU A 49 0.31 -6.18 8.17
C LEU A 49 0.25 -4.65 8.24
N GLU A 50 1.41 -3.98 8.24
CA GLU A 50 1.49 -2.52 8.21
C GLU A 50 0.90 -1.96 6.90
N LEU A 51 1.20 -2.59 5.76
CA LEU A 51 0.61 -2.26 4.47
C LEU A 51 -0.92 -2.40 4.48
N LEU A 52 -1.47 -3.44 5.11
CA LEU A 52 -2.93 -3.59 5.25
C LEU A 52 -3.57 -2.47 6.09
N GLN A 53 -2.87 -2.00 7.12
CA GLN A 53 -3.37 -0.90 7.96
C GLN A 53 -3.29 0.45 7.24
N LYS A 54 -2.20 0.70 6.50
CA LYS A 54 -1.97 1.98 5.81
C LYS A 54 -2.74 2.09 4.49
N TYR A 55 -2.90 0.98 3.77
CA TYR A 55 -3.51 0.95 2.44
C TYR A 55 -4.61 -0.12 2.35
N PRO A 56 -5.68 -0.02 3.17
CA PRO A 56 -6.74 -1.05 3.20
C PRO A 56 -7.51 -1.17 1.88
N ASN A 57 -7.50 -0.11 1.06
CA ASN A 57 -8.12 -0.06 -0.28
C ASN A 57 -7.09 0.27 -1.37
N GLY A 58 -5.80 -0.01 -1.12
CA GLY A 58 -4.72 0.24 -2.07
C GLY A 58 -4.77 -0.68 -3.27
N ALA A 59 -4.09 -0.31 -4.35
CA ALA A 59 -4.07 -1.07 -5.60
C ALA A 59 -3.44 -2.46 -5.41
N LEU A 60 -2.56 -2.62 -4.41
CA LEU A 60 -1.84 -3.86 -4.14
C LEU A 60 -2.51 -4.71 -3.06
N ILE A 61 -3.72 -4.36 -2.59
CA ILE A 61 -4.38 -5.05 -1.46
C ILE A 61 -4.45 -6.57 -1.63
N THR A 62 -4.72 -7.05 -2.84
CA THR A 62 -4.76 -8.48 -3.16
C THR A 62 -3.37 -9.11 -3.06
N GLY A 63 -2.34 -8.43 -3.57
CA GLY A 63 -0.94 -8.88 -3.49
C GLY A 63 -0.42 -8.90 -2.06
N ILE A 64 -0.76 -7.89 -1.26
CA ILE A 64 -0.43 -7.80 0.17
C ILE A 64 -1.03 -8.99 0.92
N ARG A 65 -2.34 -9.26 0.73
CA ARG A 65 -3.01 -10.39 1.38
C ARG A 65 -2.40 -11.74 0.99
N LEU A 66 -2.09 -11.93 -0.30
CA LEU A 66 -1.44 -13.14 -0.78
C LEU A 66 -0.06 -13.34 -0.15
N MET A 67 0.79 -12.30 -0.13
CA MET A 67 2.12 -12.39 0.44
C MET A 67 2.10 -12.56 1.95
N LEU A 68 1.14 -11.95 2.65
CA LEU A 68 0.90 -12.19 4.07
C LEU A 68 0.52 -13.65 4.32
N ALA A 69 -0.40 -14.22 3.55
CA ALA A 69 -0.78 -15.63 3.65
C ALA A 69 0.43 -16.56 3.39
N LYS A 70 1.26 -16.26 2.38
CA LYS A 70 2.50 -17.00 2.11
C LYS A 70 3.50 -16.89 3.27
N SER A 71 3.56 -15.76 3.95
CA SER A 71 4.42 -15.55 5.11
C SER A 71 3.92 -16.39 6.29
N TYR A 72 2.61 -16.40 6.56
CA TYR A 72 2.01 -17.29 7.54
C TYR A 72 2.30 -18.77 7.26
N TYR A 73 2.12 -19.19 6.00
CA TYR A 73 2.41 -20.57 5.59
C TYR A 73 3.85 -20.98 5.94
N LYS A 74 4.81 -20.10 5.63
CA LYS A 74 6.23 -20.34 5.92
C LYS A 74 6.55 -20.34 7.42
N LEU A 75 5.91 -19.47 8.20
CA LEU A 75 6.11 -19.41 9.66
C LEU A 75 5.50 -20.60 10.39
N SER A 76 4.38 -21.12 9.89
CA SER A 76 3.73 -22.31 10.45
C SER A 76 4.45 -23.62 10.09
N ASN A 77 5.63 -23.57 9.44
CA ASN A 77 6.44 -24.75 9.07
C ASN A 77 5.70 -25.77 8.17
N TYR A 78 4.71 -25.32 7.39
CA TYR A 78 4.08 -26.11 6.33
C TYR A 78 4.88 -26.06 5.01
#